data_AF-A0A7W0IDV5-F1
#
_entry.id   AF-A0A7W0IDV5-F1
#
_cell.length_a   1.000
_cell.length_b   1.000
_cell.length_c   1.000
_cell.angle_alpha   90.00
_cell.angle_beta   90.00
_cell.angle_gamma   90.00
#
_symmetry.space_group_name_H-M   'P 1'
#
loop_
_entity.id
_entity.type
_entity.pdbx_description
1 polymer ?
#
loop_
_entity_poly.entity_id
_entity_poly.type
_entity_poly.pdbx_seq_one_letter_code
_entity_poly.pdbx_strand_id
1 'polypeptide(L)' 'MSFYVSLTCDVPDTEVGPCMSEDSGPGAPQSATAARRILQRQGWHRTRDGRDICPDCWEAGRR' A
#
# COMPACT_ATOMS: atom_id res chain seq x y z
N MET A 1 -22.08 -0.77 8.31
CA MET A 1 -20.83 0.03 8.34
C MET A 1 -19.77 -0.80 7.65
N SER A 2 -19.31 -0.36 6.49
CA SER A 2 -18.19 -1.00 5.78
C SER A 2 -16.90 -0.41 6.30
N PHE A 3 -15.92 -1.25 6.60
CA PHE A 3 -14.59 -0.84 7.03
C PHE A 3 -13.59 -1.34 6.00
N TYR A 4 -12.65 -0.50 5.59
CA TYR A 4 -11.56 -0.86 4.71
C TYR A 4 -10.25 -0.38 5.33
N VAL A 5 -9.15 -1.06 5.01
CA VAL A 5 -7.80 -0.60 5.36
C VAL A 5 -7.16 -0.08 4.08
N SER A 6 -6.81 1.21 4.06
CA SER A 6 -5.97 1.77 3.02
C SER A 6 -4.51 1.80 3.50
N LEU A 7 -3.59 1.40 2.62
CA LEU A 7 -2.17 1.61 2.81
C LEU A 7 -1.71 2.67 1.82
N THR A 8 -0.99 3.65 2.35
CA THR A 8 -0.47 4.79 1.61
C THR A 8 1.01 4.58 1.39
N CYS A 9 1.47 4.87 0.18
CA CYS A 9 2.88 4.84 -0.17
C CYS A 9 3.59 5.96 0.60
N ASP A 10 4.64 5.61 1.35
CA ASP A 10 5.40 6.55 2.16
C ASP A 10 6.45 7.34 1.34
N VAL A 11 6.42 7.24 0.01
CA VAL A 11 7.27 8.03 -0.87
C VAL A 11 6.71 9.46 -0.96
N PRO A 12 7.46 10.48 -0.53
CA PRO A 12 7.01 11.87 -0.62
C PRO A 12 6.90 12.28 -2.09
N ASP A 13 5.77 12.91 -2.43
CA ASP A 13 5.48 13.54 -3.72
C ASP A 13 5.63 12.65 -4.97
N THR A 14 4.49 12.07 -5.37
CA THR A 14 4.17 12.09 -6.79
C THR A 14 3.35 13.35 -7.05
N GLU A 15 3.48 13.98 -8.22
CA GLU A 15 2.72 15.20 -8.59
C GLU A 15 1.18 14.99 -8.53
N VAL A 16 0.73 13.75 -8.32
CA VAL A 16 -0.66 13.29 -8.26
C VAL A 16 -1.11 12.97 -6.82
N GLY A 17 -0.26 13.21 -5.81
CA GLY A 17 -0.48 12.84 -4.41
C GLY A 17 0.17 11.49 -4.03
N PRO A 18 0.09 11.05 -2.76
CA PRO A 18 0.69 9.79 -2.37
C PRO A 18 -0.05 8.62 -3.03
N CYS A 19 0.68 7.68 -3.63
CA CYS A 19 0.05 6.47 -4.20
C CYS A 19 -0.68 5.73 -3.08
N MET A 20 -1.93 5.33 -3.30
CA MET A 20 -2.73 4.61 -2.29
C MET A 20 -3.24 3.31 -2.90
N SER A 21 -3.31 2.25 -2.10
CA SER A 21 -4.05 1.04 -2.47
C SER A 21 -4.90 0.58 -1.31
N GLU A 22 -6.12 0.19 -1.62
CA GLU A 22 -7.07 -0.36 -0.67
C GLU A 22 -6.84 -1.87 -0.56
N ASP A 23 -6.83 -2.39 0.67
CA ASP A 23 -6.59 -3.80 0.91
C ASP A 23 -7.71 -4.72 0.38
N SER A 24 -8.91 -4.16 0.34
CA SER A 24 -10.14 -4.79 -0.10
C SER A 24 -11.16 -3.70 -0.38
N GLY A 25 -12.00 -3.90 -1.40
CA GLY A 25 -13.20 -3.10 -1.58
C GLY A 25 -14.12 -3.18 -0.34
N PRO A 26 -15.18 -2.36 -0.24
CA PRO A 26 -16.00 -2.25 0.97
C PRO A 26 -16.47 -3.63 1.47
N GLY A 27 -15.98 -4.05 2.63
CA GLY A 27 -16.16 -5.40 3.17
C GLY A 27 -15.88 -5.50 4.68
N ALA A 28 -15.63 -6.72 5.18
CA ALA A 28 -15.23 -6.92 6.57
C ALA A 28 -13.77 -6.47 6.76
N PRO A 29 -13.46 -5.71 7.83
CA PRO A 29 -12.11 -5.20 8.04
C PRO A 29 -11.12 -6.36 8.19
N GLN A 30 -10.11 -6.39 7.33
CA GLN A 30 -9.01 -7.32 7.48
C GLN A 30 -7.95 -6.72 8.41
N SER A 31 -7.17 -7.59 9.08
CA SER A 31 -6.01 -7.10 9.85
C SER A 31 -5.00 -6.42 8.92
N ALA A 32 -4.23 -5.45 9.43
CA ALA A 32 -3.13 -4.84 8.66
C ALA A 32 -2.14 -5.88 8.08
N THR A 33 -2.02 -7.06 8.71
CA THR A 33 -1.22 -8.18 8.19
C THR A 33 -1.86 -8.83 6.97
N ALA A 34 -3.18 -9.02 6.98
CA ALA A 34 -3.91 -9.56 5.83
C ALA A 34 -3.91 -8.56 4.66
N ALA A 35 -4.06 -7.27 4.97
CA ALA A 35 -3.93 -6.20 4.00
C ALA A 35 -2.58 -6.22 3.26
N ARG A 36 -1.48 -6.28 4.03
CA ARG A 36 -0.12 -6.37 3.48
C ARG A 36 0.10 -7.60 2.62
N ARG A 37 -0.48 -8.76 2.98
CA ARG A 37 -0.37 -9.98 2.16
C ARG A 37 -1.05 -9.82 0.80
N ILE A 38 -2.18 -9.11 0.74
CA ILE A 38 -2.87 -8.83 -0.51
C ILE A 38 -2.04 -7.86 -1.34
N LEU A 39 -1.59 -6.76 -0.75
CA LEU A 39 -0.80 -5.76 -1.47
C LEU A 39 0.54 -6.31 -1.97
N GLN A 40 1.20 -7.20 -1.23
CA GLN A 40 2.38 -7.92 -1.73
C GLN A 40 2.11 -8.71 -3.02
N ARG A 41 0.91 -9.30 -3.17
CA ARG A 41 0.51 -9.98 -4.42
C ARG A 41 0.22 -8.99 -5.55
N GLN A 42 -0.11 -7.75 -5.23
CA GLN A 42 -0.30 -6.65 -6.18
C GLN A 42 1.03 -5.93 -6.50
N GLY A 43 2.16 -6.41 -5.99
CA GLY A 43 3.48 -5.84 -6.26
C GLY A 43 3.91 -4.73 -5.30
N TRP A 44 3.19 -4.53 -4.19
CA TRP A 44 3.67 -3.61 -3.16
C TRP A 44 4.87 -4.20 -2.43
N HIS A 45 5.85 -3.34 -2.16
CA HIS A 45 7.06 -3.68 -1.46
C HIS A 45 7.06 -3.04 -0.08
N ARG A 46 7.66 -3.74 0.88
CA ARG A 46 7.92 -3.19 2.22
C ARG A 46 9.42 -3.04 2.40
N THR A 47 9.86 -1.85 2.74
CA THR A 47 11.28 -1.59 2.99
C THR A 47 11.71 -2.13 4.36
N ARG A 48 13.02 -2.14 4.59
CA ARG A 48 13.61 -2.66 5.83
C ARG A 48 13.27 -1.80 7.07
N ASP A 49 13.01 -0.51 6.87
CA ASP A 49 12.53 0.45 7.86
C ASP A 49 11.01 0.43 8.03
N GLY A 50 10.29 -0.42 7.28
CA GLY A 50 8.88 -0.69 7.47
C GLY A 50 7.93 0.22 6.70
N ARG A 51 8.44 1.00 5.74
CA ARG A 51 7.64 1.79 4.79
C ARG A 51 6.99 0.88 3.76
N ASP A 52 5.76 1.19 3.38
CA ASP A 52 5.05 0.51 2.31
C ASP A 52 5.23 1.33 1.01
N ILE A 53 5.64 0.66 -0.08
CA ILE A 53 6.01 1.27 -1.36
C ILE A 53 5.21 0.61 -2.48
N CYS A 54 4.53 1.42 -3.30
CA CYS A 54 3.77 0.92 -4.43
C CYS A 54 4.71 0.37 -5.55
N PRO A 55 4.19 -0.51 -6.44
CA PRO A 55 4.99 -1.08 -7.53
C PRO A 55 5.70 -0.01 -8.38
N ASP A 56 4.99 1.07 -8.72
CA ASP A 56 5.52 2.15 -9.57
C ASP A 56 6.70 2.87 -8.91
N CYS A 57 6.60 3.18 -7.60
CA CYS A 57 7.68 3.82 -6.86
C CYS A 57 8.87 2.86 -6.70
N TRP A 58 8.60 1.58 -6.52
CA TRP A 58 9.64 0.56 -6.43
C TRP A 58 10.40 0.42 -7.75
N GLU A 59 9.70 0.32 -8.88
CA GLU A 59 10.28 0.28 -10.22
C GLU A 59 11.05 1.57 -10.55
N ALA A 60 10.55 2.73 -10.14
CA ALA A 60 11.23 4.01 -10.28
C ALA A 60 12.46 4.17 -9.35
N GLY A 61 12.75 3.19 -8.49
CA GLY A 61 13.88 3.24 -7.56
C GLY A 61 13.69 4.23 -6.40
N ARG A 62 12.46 4.69 -6.15
CA ARG A 62 12.08 5.55 -5.03
C ARG A 62 11.83 4.67 -3.81
N ARG A 63 12.92 4.22 -3.17
CA ARG A 63 12.93 3.26 -2.06
C ARG A 63 13.61 3.81 -0.81
#